data_AF-A0A965LDH5-F1
#
_entry.id   AF-A0A965LDH5-F1
#
_cell.length_a   1.000
_cell.length_b   1.000
_cell.length_c   1.000
_cell.angle_alpha   90.00
_cell.angle_beta   90.00
_cell.angle_gamma   90.00
#
_symmetry.space_group_name_H-M   'P 1'
#
loop_
_entity.id
_entity.type
_entity.pdbx_description
1 polymer ?
#
loop_
_entity_poly.entity_id
_entity_poly.type
_entity_poly.pdbx_seq_one_letter_code
_entity_poly.pdbx_strand_id
1 'polypeptide(L)'
;MWSVLATSAWLAAAILEPTPTAVGTPQIFSSENKLATVVGERLPEVSYVAAHLDALDRYLKYAVSMPELPPPIARIELVEMAGDAHIGLRPMTGGLLVALSLGDERVAAERAAEVAARTWVARVAIAGAKPVTASEGWVRQALACEILAQLRPALVDYWYREALFMSAPRLEAVIHGQASDAEAFLFWRALGRALAANPSESQQKTLIASAQGEPVSKIIQTMAKSPESWWIARRADLLVSRNSVSHGMRESAEALDDITRFVFDLGNGDVVLTGGEAARHRELVAVSRGVSGRQSALRREIIRQNPVYHNAWRAFGTWLERFDGGTVEELDLLWTDYLKERQLAEALRREVEAALLTPSVPAK
;
A
#
# COMPACT_ATOMS: atom_id res chain seq x y z
N MET A 1 -6.34 -16.07 -0.62
CA MET A 1 -6.52 -15.75 0.82
C MET A 1 -6.36 -14.24 1.03
N TRP A 2 -7.25 -13.43 0.45
CA TRP A 2 -7.26 -11.96 0.60
C TRP A 2 -8.17 -11.51 1.77
N SER A 3 -8.70 -12.45 2.56
CA SER A 3 -9.77 -12.23 3.54
C SER A 3 -9.31 -12.15 5.00
N VAL A 4 -8.02 -12.34 5.31
CA VAL A 4 -7.55 -12.45 6.70
C VAL A 4 -6.81 -11.19 7.19
N LEU A 5 -6.28 -10.36 6.28
CA LEU A 5 -5.61 -9.11 6.64
C LEU A 5 -6.56 -7.91 6.76
N ALA A 6 -7.78 -8.02 6.21
CA ALA A 6 -8.83 -7.03 6.45
C ALA A 6 -9.51 -7.21 7.81
N THR A 7 -9.51 -8.43 8.35
CA THR A 7 -10.23 -8.80 9.57
C THR A 7 -9.55 -8.36 10.86
N SER A 8 -8.22 -8.21 10.90
CA SER A 8 -7.50 -7.90 12.16
C SER A 8 -7.66 -6.46 12.64
N ALA A 9 -7.89 -5.51 11.73
CA ALA A 9 -8.25 -4.13 12.10
C ALA A 9 -9.74 -4.00 12.44
N TRP A 10 -10.59 -4.84 11.84
CA TRP A 10 -12.02 -4.93 12.15
C TRP A 10 -12.29 -5.50 13.55
N LEU A 11 -11.51 -6.50 13.98
CA LEU A 11 -11.65 -7.14 15.30
C LEU A 11 -11.20 -6.26 16.47
N ALA A 12 -10.23 -5.36 16.27
CA ALA A 12 -9.82 -4.43 17.33
C ALA A 12 -10.90 -3.37 17.64
N ALA A 13 -11.82 -3.11 16.69
CA ALA A 13 -12.99 -2.25 16.90
C ALA A 13 -14.20 -2.99 17.49
N ALA A 14 -14.14 -4.32 17.64
CA ALA A 14 -15.25 -5.17 18.08
C ALA A 14 -15.24 -5.49 19.59
N ILE A 15 -14.28 -4.98 20.39
CA ILE A 15 -14.10 -5.41 21.80
C ILE A 15 -14.97 -4.60 22.80
N LEU A 16 -15.97 -3.85 22.34
CA LEU A 16 -16.96 -3.25 23.22
C LEU A 16 -18.36 -3.52 22.64
N GLU A 17 -18.89 -4.71 22.87
CA GLU A 17 -20.34 -4.93 22.73
C GLU A 17 -21.04 -4.26 23.93
N PRO A 18 -21.86 -3.19 23.73
CA PRO A 18 -22.82 -2.81 24.74
C PRO A 18 -24.03 -3.76 24.65
N THR A 19 -24.59 -4.08 25.81
CA THR A 19 -25.82 -4.85 26.00
C THR A 19 -26.96 -4.37 25.07
N PRO A 20 -27.83 -5.28 24.59
CA PRO A 20 -28.88 -4.93 23.64
C PRO A 20 -29.92 -4.03 24.30
N THR A 21 -29.91 -2.73 23.99
CA THR A 21 -31.01 -1.82 24.28
C THR A 21 -32.12 -1.98 23.25
N ALA A 22 -33.34 -1.82 23.75
CA ALA A 22 -34.60 -2.10 23.08
C ALA A 22 -34.76 -1.46 21.69
N VAL A 23 -35.56 -2.12 20.85
CA VAL A 23 -36.06 -1.65 19.55
C VAL A 23 -36.53 -0.20 19.65
N GLY A 24 -35.77 0.74 19.09
CA GLY A 24 -36.12 2.16 19.07
C GLY A 24 -34.94 3.05 18.69
N THR A 25 -35.08 3.74 17.55
CA THR A 25 -34.12 4.68 16.91
C THR A 25 -32.77 4.12 16.44
N PRO A 26 -32.40 4.31 15.16
CA PRO A 26 -31.05 3.98 14.69
C PRO A 26 -30.04 4.81 15.47
N GLN A 27 -29.07 4.13 16.10
CA GLN A 27 -28.02 4.79 16.85
C GLN A 27 -27.04 5.43 15.84
N ILE A 28 -27.01 6.75 15.80
CA ILE A 28 -26.11 7.50 14.93
C ILE A 28 -24.82 7.78 15.69
N PHE A 29 -23.71 7.26 15.17
CA PHE A 29 -22.36 7.56 15.65
C PHE A 29 -21.78 8.73 14.87
N SER A 30 -20.94 9.52 15.55
CA SER A 30 -20.19 10.59 14.90
C SER A 30 -18.76 10.68 15.41
N SER A 31 -17.84 11.08 14.52
CA SER A 31 -16.45 11.36 14.84
C SER A 31 -16.05 12.66 14.15
N GLU A 32 -15.56 13.63 14.92
CA GLU A 32 -15.12 14.92 14.41
C GLU A 32 -13.59 15.00 14.40
N ASN A 33 -13.05 15.45 13.27
CA ASN A 33 -11.64 15.84 13.15
C ASN A 33 -11.52 17.16 12.37
N LYS A 34 -10.28 17.60 12.15
CA LYS A 34 -9.98 18.88 11.48
C LYS A 34 -10.47 18.95 10.03
N LEU A 35 -10.64 17.80 9.38
CA LEU A 35 -11.01 17.71 7.98
C LEU A 35 -12.52 17.58 7.78
N ALA A 36 -13.18 16.74 8.56
CA ALA A 36 -14.60 16.46 8.46
C ALA A 36 -15.21 15.91 9.76
N THR A 37 -16.53 16.03 9.88
CA THR A 37 -17.35 15.22 10.78
C THR A 37 -17.87 14.01 10.02
N VAL A 38 -17.50 12.81 10.45
CA VAL A 38 -18.01 11.54 9.92
C VAL A 38 -19.22 11.10 10.72
N VAL A 39 -20.31 10.72 10.05
CA VAL A 39 -21.58 10.31 10.66
C VAL A 39 -22.05 9.00 10.02
N GLY A 40 -22.51 8.05 10.82
CA GLY A 40 -23.01 6.76 10.32
C GLY A 40 -23.66 5.88 11.39
N GLU A 41 -24.31 4.80 10.97
CA GLU A 41 -25.04 3.89 11.88
C GLU A 41 -24.13 2.84 12.54
N ARG A 42 -22.90 2.66 12.04
CA ARG A 42 -21.95 1.64 12.50
C ARG A 42 -20.67 2.28 12.99
N LEU A 43 -20.40 2.18 14.30
CA LEU A 43 -19.20 2.73 14.93
C LEU A 43 -17.89 2.27 14.24
N PRO A 44 -17.68 0.98 13.89
CA PRO A 44 -16.44 0.56 13.23
C PRO A 44 -16.20 1.26 11.89
N GLU A 45 -17.24 1.50 11.10
CA GLU A 45 -17.13 2.18 9.80
C GLU A 45 -16.83 3.68 9.99
N VAL A 46 -17.47 4.33 10.97
CA VAL A 46 -17.20 5.72 11.34
C VAL A 46 -15.75 5.89 11.78
N SER A 47 -15.28 5.04 12.70
CA SER A 47 -13.88 5.06 13.18
C SER A 47 -12.89 4.74 12.05
N TYR A 48 -13.24 3.83 11.14
CA TYR A 48 -12.39 3.48 10.00
C TYR A 48 -12.15 4.67 9.08
N VAL A 49 -13.21 5.39 8.69
CA VAL A 49 -13.10 6.58 7.83
C VAL A 49 -12.42 7.73 8.56
N ALA A 50 -12.69 7.92 9.85
CA ALA A 50 -11.99 8.89 10.69
C ALA A 50 -10.47 8.68 10.69
N ALA A 51 -10.01 7.42 10.80
CA ALA A 51 -8.59 7.10 10.74
C ALA A 51 -7.91 7.49 9.40
N HIS A 52 -8.64 7.44 8.28
CA HIS A 52 -8.13 7.86 6.96
C HIS A 52 -8.01 9.39 6.86
N LEU A 53 -8.97 10.12 7.43
CA LEU A 53 -8.89 11.57 7.55
C LEU A 53 -7.75 12.00 8.47
N ASP A 54 -7.53 11.30 9.59
CA ASP A 54 -6.41 11.60 10.49
C ASP A 54 -5.05 11.28 9.86
N ALA A 55 -4.97 10.25 9.02
CA ALA A 55 -3.78 9.98 8.22
C ALA A 55 -3.52 11.10 7.20
N LEU A 56 -4.56 11.61 6.54
CA LEU A 56 -4.44 12.76 5.64
C LEU A 56 -4.03 14.03 6.40
N ASP A 57 -4.62 14.32 7.56
CA ASP A 57 -4.25 15.49 8.38
C ASP A 57 -2.77 15.42 8.81
N ARG A 58 -2.32 14.25 9.30
CA ARG A 58 -0.91 14.03 9.64
C ARG A 58 0.01 14.19 8.43
N TYR A 59 -0.39 13.66 7.27
CA TYR A 59 0.37 13.83 6.03
C TYR A 59 0.56 15.31 5.71
N LEU A 60 -0.56 16.03 5.60
CA LEU A 60 -0.59 17.43 5.20
C LEU A 60 0.19 18.29 6.20
N LYS A 61 0.02 18.07 7.50
CA LYS A 61 0.69 18.82 8.55
C LYS A 61 2.21 18.57 8.57
N TYR A 62 2.64 17.31 8.58
CA TYR A 62 4.04 16.98 8.87
C TYR A 62 4.90 16.81 7.62
N ALA A 63 4.35 16.31 6.51
CA ALA A 63 5.11 16.13 5.27
C ALA A 63 5.03 17.35 4.35
N VAL A 64 3.88 18.01 4.30
CA VAL A 64 3.63 19.15 3.38
C VAL A 64 3.68 20.51 4.10
N SER A 65 3.62 20.53 5.44
CA SER A 65 3.50 21.76 6.24
C SER A 65 2.29 22.61 5.85
N MET A 66 1.18 21.94 5.51
CA MET A 66 -0.08 22.56 5.13
C MET A 66 -0.71 23.29 6.33
N PRO A 67 -1.16 24.55 6.19
CA PRO A 67 -1.95 25.23 7.21
C PRO A 67 -3.33 24.58 7.34
N GLU A 68 -3.98 24.83 8.47
CA GLU A 68 -5.34 24.37 8.68
C GLU A 68 -6.29 25.03 7.68
N LEU A 69 -7.21 24.23 7.14
CA LEU A 69 -8.22 24.75 6.23
C LEU A 69 -9.24 25.59 7.00
N PRO A 70 -9.67 26.74 6.45
CA PRO A 70 -10.69 27.54 7.09
C PRO A 70 -12.02 26.76 7.20
N PRO A 71 -12.87 27.08 8.19
CA PRO A 71 -14.25 26.64 8.22
C PRO A 71 -14.98 27.02 6.92
N PRO A 72 -16.03 26.28 6.53
CA PRO A 72 -16.70 25.20 7.26
C PRO A 72 -16.00 23.83 7.16
N ILE A 73 -16.18 23.00 8.19
CA ILE A 73 -15.79 21.58 8.19
C ILE A 73 -16.78 20.80 7.30
N ALA A 74 -16.30 19.79 6.57
CA ALA A 74 -17.17 18.94 5.77
C ALA A 74 -17.93 17.92 6.63
N ARG A 75 -19.09 17.48 6.18
CA ARG A 75 -19.84 16.37 6.80
C ARG A 75 -19.80 15.17 5.85
N ILE A 76 -19.26 14.05 6.32
CA ILE A 76 -19.26 12.77 5.60
C ILE A 76 -20.34 11.88 6.21
N GLU A 77 -21.28 11.43 5.39
CA GLU A 77 -22.35 10.51 5.77
C GLU A 77 -22.11 9.13 5.17
N LEU A 78 -22.04 8.12 6.03
CA LEU A 78 -21.94 6.72 5.64
C LEU A 78 -23.36 6.22 5.33
N VAL A 79 -23.63 6.01 4.05
CA VAL A 79 -24.95 5.63 3.55
C VAL A 79 -24.83 4.59 2.44
N GLU A 80 -25.82 3.71 2.34
CA GLU A 80 -25.94 2.86 1.16
C GLU A 80 -26.39 3.72 -0.03
N MET A 81 -25.58 3.71 -1.09
CA MET A 81 -25.85 4.47 -2.31
C MET A 81 -26.42 3.54 -3.38
N ALA A 82 -27.44 4.02 -4.11
CA ALA A 82 -28.01 3.29 -5.23
C ALA A 82 -27.13 3.43 -6.49
N GLY A 83 -26.93 2.32 -7.21
CA GLY A 83 -26.15 2.26 -8.44
C GLY A 83 -24.64 2.13 -8.24
N ASP A 84 -23.86 2.43 -9.27
CA ASP A 84 -22.39 2.25 -9.28
C ASP A 84 -21.62 3.39 -8.58
N ALA A 85 -22.31 4.43 -8.11
CA ALA A 85 -21.68 5.56 -7.44
C ALA A 85 -21.43 5.26 -5.96
N HIS A 86 -20.18 5.34 -5.52
CA HIS A 86 -19.78 5.07 -4.14
C HIS A 86 -19.39 6.31 -3.33
N ILE A 87 -19.17 7.44 -4.01
CA ILE A 87 -18.83 8.72 -3.39
C ILE A 87 -19.62 9.84 -4.08
N GLY A 88 -20.43 10.56 -3.31
CA GLY A 88 -21.16 11.74 -3.78
C GLY A 88 -20.70 13.00 -3.06
N LEU A 89 -20.26 14.02 -3.81
CA LEU A 89 -19.91 15.33 -3.27
C LEU A 89 -21.04 16.32 -3.54
N ARG A 90 -21.56 16.96 -2.49
CA ARG A 90 -22.61 17.97 -2.60
C ARG A 90 -22.19 19.24 -1.86
N PRO A 91 -21.82 20.33 -2.56
CA PRO A 91 -21.61 21.62 -1.92
C PRO A 91 -22.95 22.12 -1.33
N MET A 92 -22.90 22.64 -0.12
CA MET A 92 -24.05 23.19 0.61
C MET A 92 -23.77 24.65 0.97
N THR A 93 -24.81 25.40 1.32
CA THR A 93 -24.66 26.77 1.82
C THR A 93 -23.80 26.72 3.09
N GLY A 94 -22.57 27.24 3.00
CA GLY A 94 -21.64 27.22 4.13
C GLY A 94 -21.15 25.83 4.52
N GLY A 95 -21.03 24.86 3.58
CA GLY A 95 -20.48 23.54 3.90
C GLY A 95 -20.27 22.61 2.70
N LEU A 96 -19.77 21.42 3.00
CA LEU A 96 -19.65 20.31 2.04
C LEU A 96 -20.28 19.06 2.67
N LEU A 97 -21.26 18.47 1.99
CA LEU A 97 -21.80 17.16 2.34
C LEU A 97 -21.17 16.11 1.42
N VAL A 98 -20.73 15.01 1.99
CA VAL A 98 -20.11 13.89 1.27
C VAL A 98 -20.85 12.61 1.63
N ALA A 99 -21.50 11.98 0.67
CA ALA A 99 -22.08 10.64 0.84
C ALA A 99 -21.01 9.60 0.48
N LEU A 100 -20.85 8.59 1.34
CA LEU A 100 -19.93 7.47 1.13
C LEU A 100 -20.63 6.13 1.31
N SER A 101 -20.52 5.28 0.31
CA SER A 101 -20.77 3.84 0.44
C SER A 101 -19.43 3.10 0.52
N LEU A 102 -19.08 2.64 1.74
CA LEU A 102 -17.78 2.02 2.00
C LEU A 102 -17.58 0.71 1.24
N GLY A 103 -18.66 -0.03 0.97
CA GLY A 103 -18.60 -1.32 0.28
C GLY A 103 -18.01 -2.44 1.13
N ASP A 104 -17.44 -3.45 0.47
CA ASP A 104 -16.82 -4.59 1.14
C ASP A 104 -15.37 -4.30 1.59
N GLU A 105 -14.82 -5.24 2.37
CA GLU A 105 -13.48 -5.15 2.93
C GLU A 105 -12.35 -5.00 1.89
N ARG A 106 -12.55 -5.42 0.64
CA ARG A 106 -11.51 -5.38 -0.41
C ARG A 106 -11.32 -3.96 -0.93
N VAL A 107 -12.40 -3.20 -1.02
CA VAL A 107 -12.42 -1.84 -1.60
C VAL A 107 -12.58 -0.73 -0.56
N ALA A 108 -12.94 -1.08 0.69
CA ALA A 108 -13.17 -0.13 1.77
C ALA A 108 -11.99 0.83 1.99
N ALA A 109 -10.76 0.34 1.95
CA ALA A 109 -9.56 1.16 2.16
C ALA A 109 -9.37 2.20 1.06
N GLU A 110 -9.52 1.78 -0.19
CA GLU A 110 -9.38 2.65 -1.37
C GLU A 110 -10.45 3.74 -1.34
N ARG A 111 -11.70 3.36 -1.04
CA ARG A 111 -12.83 4.30 -0.94
C ARG A 111 -12.70 5.27 0.24
N ALA A 112 -12.24 4.80 1.40
CA ALA A 112 -12.00 5.64 2.56
C ALA A 112 -10.84 6.63 2.34
N ALA A 113 -9.79 6.21 1.64
CA ALA A 113 -8.70 7.10 1.25
C ALA A 113 -9.16 8.12 0.19
N GLU A 114 -9.92 7.67 -0.81
CA GLU A 114 -10.45 8.51 -1.87
C GLU A 114 -11.42 9.57 -1.32
N VAL A 115 -12.34 9.19 -0.41
CA VAL A 115 -13.28 10.16 0.18
C VAL A 115 -12.55 11.20 1.01
N ALA A 116 -11.53 10.81 1.78
CA ALA A 116 -10.73 11.75 2.56
C ALA A 116 -9.99 12.75 1.65
N ALA A 117 -9.35 12.25 0.59
CA ALA A 117 -8.68 13.08 -0.41
C ALA A 117 -9.65 14.04 -1.13
N ARG A 118 -10.78 13.51 -1.64
CA ARG A 118 -11.82 14.30 -2.31
C ARG A 118 -12.42 15.35 -1.38
N THR A 119 -12.62 15.03 -0.12
CA THR A 119 -13.14 15.97 0.89
C THR A 119 -12.19 17.16 1.07
N TRP A 120 -10.89 16.89 1.23
CA TRP A 120 -9.89 17.95 1.35
C TRP A 120 -9.83 18.81 0.09
N VAL A 121 -9.74 18.19 -1.10
CA VAL A 121 -9.68 18.90 -2.39
C VAL A 121 -10.92 19.78 -2.59
N ALA A 122 -12.12 19.25 -2.33
CA ALA A 122 -13.36 20.00 -2.47
C ALA A 122 -13.45 21.18 -1.49
N ARG A 123 -12.99 21.02 -0.24
CA ARG A 123 -12.92 22.12 0.73
C ARG A 123 -11.96 23.23 0.26
N VAL A 124 -10.79 22.87 -0.27
CA VAL A 124 -9.83 23.83 -0.82
C VAL A 124 -10.40 24.57 -2.04
N ALA A 125 -11.10 23.86 -2.92
CA ALA A 125 -11.79 24.46 -4.06
C ALA A 125 -12.85 25.47 -3.60
N ILE A 126 -13.71 25.10 -2.64
CA ILE A 126 -14.74 25.99 -2.09
C ILE A 126 -14.10 27.23 -1.45
N ALA A 127 -13.03 27.06 -0.67
CA ALA A 127 -12.31 28.19 -0.06
C ALA A 127 -11.72 29.16 -1.11
N GLY A 128 -11.36 28.65 -2.30
CA GLY A 128 -10.93 29.44 -3.45
C GLY A 128 -12.06 29.93 -4.36
N ALA A 129 -13.32 29.77 -3.97
CA ALA A 129 -14.51 30.05 -4.79
C ALA A 129 -14.51 29.30 -6.15
N LYS A 130 -14.01 28.07 -6.16
CA LYS A 130 -13.96 27.17 -7.32
C LYS A 130 -14.98 26.03 -7.18
N PRO A 131 -15.47 25.48 -8.30
CA PRO A 131 -16.29 24.26 -8.27
C PRO A 131 -15.56 23.08 -7.61
N VAL A 132 -16.29 22.22 -6.89
CA VAL A 132 -15.71 21.01 -6.25
C VAL A 132 -15.13 20.00 -7.26
N THR A 133 -15.43 20.17 -8.55
CA THR A 133 -14.92 19.37 -9.66
C THR A 133 -13.79 20.05 -10.45
N ALA A 134 -13.30 21.21 -10.00
CA ALA A 134 -12.32 22.00 -10.76
C ALA A 134 -10.94 21.35 -10.86
N SER A 135 -10.54 20.53 -9.88
CA SER A 135 -9.21 19.94 -9.81
C SER A 135 -8.99 18.83 -10.84
N GLU A 136 -7.77 18.74 -11.37
CA GLU A 136 -7.30 17.60 -12.15
C GLU A 136 -7.33 16.29 -11.33
N GLY A 137 -7.37 15.15 -12.02
CA GLY A 137 -7.59 13.84 -11.39
C GLY A 137 -6.46 13.38 -10.48
N TRP A 138 -5.22 13.72 -10.82
CA TRP A 138 -4.04 13.30 -10.09
C TRP A 138 -4.05 13.73 -8.62
N VAL A 139 -4.58 14.92 -8.29
CA VAL A 139 -4.49 15.48 -6.93
C VAL A 139 -5.19 14.58 -5.93
N ARG A 140 -6.44 14.21 -6.22
CA ARG A 140 -7.23 13.33 -5.35
C ARG A 140 -6.64 11.92 -5.28
N GLN A 141 -6.14 11.40 -6.40
CA GLN A 141 -5.58 10.05 -6.45
C GLN A 141 -4.26 9.97 -5.69
N ALA A 142 -3.36 10.93 -5.88
CA ALA A 142 -2.10 11.00 -5.17
C ALA A 142 -2.28 11.15 -3.65
N LEU A 143 -3.20 12.00 -3.20
CA LEU A 143 -3.51 12.14 -1.78
C LEU A 143 -4.12 10.84 -1.20
N ALA A 144 -5.00 10.16 -1.94
CA ALA A 144 -5.51 8.86 -1.54
C ALA A 144 -4.37 7.83 -1.40
N CYS A 145 -3.42 7.82 -2.34
CA CYS A 145 -2.24 6.96 -2.28
C CYS A 145 -1.35 7.27 -1.07
N GLU A 146 -1.17 8.54 -0.71
CA GLU A 146 -0.39 8.94 0.48
C GLU A 146 -1.06 8.49 1.79
N ILE A 147 -2.40 8.56 1.87
CA ILE A 147 -3.16 8.02 3.01
C ILE A 147 -2.92 6.51 3.14
N LEU A 148 -3.08 5.79 2.03
CA LEU A 148 -2.86 4.35 1.97
C LEU A 148 -1.41 3.99 2.32
N ALA A 149 -0.43 4.74 1.82
CA ALA A 149 0.98 4.54 2.15
C ALA A 149 1.27 4.70 3.64
N GLN A 150 0.61 5.65 4.32
CA GLN A 150 0.78 5.81 5.77
C GLN A 150 0.15 4.68 6.58
N LEU A 151 -1.06 4.28 6.21
CA LEU A 151 -1.81 3.25 6.93
C LEU A 151 -1.31 1.84 6.58
N ARG A 152 -0.69 1.68 5.41
CA ARG A 152 -0.19 0.41 4.85
C ARG A 152 1.19 0.62 4.22
N PRO A 153 2.26 0.79 5.01
CA PRO A 153 3.60 1.08 4.50
C PRO A 153 4.14 0.08 3.47
N ALA A 154 3.69 -1.18 3.51
CA ALA A 154 4.06 -2.20 2.54
C ALA A 154 3.63 -1.85 1.08
N LEU A 155 2.59 -1.02 0.89
CA LEU A 155 2.17 -0.58 -0.44
C LEU A 155 3.24 0.28 -1.13
N VAL A 156 4.07 1.00 -0.35
CA VAL A 156 5.13 1.83 -0.91
C VAL A 156 6.17 0.97 -1.63
N ASP A 157 6.60 -0.13 -1.04
CA ASP A 157 7.50 -1.10 -1.69
C ASP A 157 6.84 -1.72 -2.92
N TYR A 158 5.57 -2.12 -2.79
CA TYR A 158 4.79 -2.74 -3.86
C TYR A 158 4.69 -1.82 -5.09
N TRP A 159 4.23 -0.57 -4.93
CA TRP A 159 4.03 0.36 -6.03
C TRP A 159 5.31 0.73 -6.78
N TYR A 160 6.44 0.89 -6.07
CA TYR A 160 7.72 1.13 -6.77
C TYR A 160 8.16 -0.09 -7.58
N ARG A 161 7.94 -1.31 -7.07
CA ARG A 161 8.26 -2.52 -7.84
C ARG A 161 7.35 -2.69 -9.04
N GLU A 162 6.05 -2.52 -8.86
CA GLU A 162 5.08 -2.56 -9.95
C GLU A 162 5.50 -1.58 -11.06
N ALA A 163 5.85 -0.35 -10.70
CA ALA A 163 6.33 0.65 -11.65
C ALA A 163 7.68 0.31 -12.32
N LEU A 164 8.58 -0.43 -11.66
CA LEU A 164 9.82 -0.90 -12.30
C LEU A 164 9.55 -1.84 -13.49
N PHE A 165 8.47 -2.62 -13.42
CA PHE A 165 8.10 -3.58 -14.47
C PHE A 165 7.12 -3.02 -15.50
N MET A 166 6.63 -1.79 -15.29
CA MET A 166 5.68 -1.13 -16.18
C MET A 166 6.36 -0.02 -16.98
N SER A 167 5.92 0.14 -18.24
CA SER A 167 6.27 1.32 -19.02
C SER A 167 5.65 2.57 -18.40
N ALA A 168 6.41 3.67 -18.38
CA ALA A 168 5.90 4.93 -17.87
C ALA A 168 4.62 5.33 -18.64
N PRO A 169 3.51 5.62 -17.95
CA PRO A 169 2.32 6.14 -18.61
C PRO A 169 2.60 7.56 -19.13
N ARG A 170 1.82 7.97 -20.14
CA ARG A 170 1.82 9.36 -20.59
C ARG A 170 1.47 10.29 -19.43
N LEU A 171 2.10 11.47 -19.36
CA LEU A 171 1.82 12.44 -18.30
C LEU A 171 0.33 12.84 -18.29
N GLU A 172 -0.29 12.98 -19.45
CA GLU A 172 -1.72 13.29 -19.59
C GLU A 172 -2.62 12.27 -18.85
N ALA A 173 -2.32 10.97 -18.98
CA ALA A 173 -3.06 9.92 -18.28
C ALA A 173 -2.88 10.02 -16.75
N VAL A 174 -1.68 10.38 -16.29
CA VAL A 174 -1.43 10.63 -14.87
C VAL A 174 -2.22 11.84 -14.38
N ILE A 175 -2.13 12.98 -15.08
CA ILE A 175 -2.82 14.23 -14.72
C ILE A 175 -4.33 14.04 -14.63
N HIS A 176 -4.93 13.33 -15.58
CA HIS A 176 -6.37 13.04 -15.58
C HIS A 176 -6.80 11.99 -14.55
N GLY A 177 -5.88 11.39 -13.80
CA GLY A 177 -6.17 10.34 -12.81
C GLY A 177 -6.61 9.03 -13.46
N GLN A 178 -6.06 8.73 -14.64
CA GLN A 178 -6.32 7.50 -15.40
C GLN A 178 -5.15 6.51 -15.29
N ALA A 179 -4.01 6.94 -14.75
CA ALA A 179 -2.90 6.07 -14.44
C ALA A 179 -3.20 5.21 -13.20
N SER A 180 -2.40 4.17 -12.98
CA SER A 180 -2.49 3.36 -11.77
C SER A 180 -2.11 4.17 -10.53
N ASP A 181 -2.57 3.70 -9.36
CA ASP A 181 -2.22 4.30 -8.07
C ASP A 181 -0.71 4.37 -7.84
N ALA A 182 0.03 3.36 -8.31
CA ALA A 182 1.49 3.37 -8.28
C ALA A 182 2.07 4.60 -8.99
N GLU A 183 1.55 4.92 -10.18
CA GLU A 183 2.04 6.04 -11.00
C GLU A 183 1.60 7.39 -10.44
N ALA A 184 0.37 7.50 -9.91
CA ALA A 184 -0.09 8.70 -9.22
C ALA A 184 0.75 9.01 -7.97
N PHE A 185 1.08 7.96 -7.19
CA PHE A 185 1.96 8.07 -6.03
C PHE A 185 3.38 8.51 -6.41
N LEU A 186 3.98 7.89 -7.43
CA LEU A 186 5.31 8.26 -7.93
C LEU A 186 5.33 9.67 -8.50
N PHE A 187 4.29 10.06 -9.24
CA PHE A 187 4.15 11.41 -9.79
C PHE A 187 4.20 12.47 -8.70
N TRP A 188 3.41 12.29 -7.65
CA TRP A 188 3.39 13.25 -6.55
C TRP A 188 4.71 13.29 -5.79
N ARG A 189 5.37 12.14 -5.58
CA ARG A 189 6.72 12.10 -4.96
C ARG A 189 7.77 12.78 -5.82
N ALA A 190 7.70 12.63 -7.15
CA ALA A 190 8.60 13.26 -8.10
C ALA A 190 8.41 14.78 -8.09
N LEU A 191 7.14 15.22 -8.18
CA LEU A 191 6.76 16.62 -8.11
C LEU A 191 7.20 17.23 -6.79
N GLY A 192 6.91 16.58 -5.67
CA GLY A 192 7.28 17.04 -4.33
C GLY A 192 8.79 17.23 -4.16
N ARG A 193 9.62 16.31 -4.67
CA ARG A 193 11.09 16.46 -4.65
C ARG A 193 11.55 17.63 -5.53
N ALA A 194 10.95 17.80 -6.70
CA ALA A 194 11.29 18.90 -7.61
C ALA A 194 10.92 20.28 -7.00
N LEU A 195 9.76 20.37 -6.34
CA LEU A 195 9.32 21.58 -5.66
C LEU A 195 10.20 21.91 -4.46
N ALA A 196 10.61 20.92 -3.66
CA ALA A 196 11.50 21.15 -2.53
C ALA A 196 12.89 21.69 -2.94
N ALA A 197 13.34 21.36 -4.15
CA ALA A 197 14.57 21.90 -4.73
C ALA A 197 14.40 23.30 -5.33
N ASN A 198 13.17 23.81 -5.47
CA ASN A 198 12.89 25.10 -6.09
C ASN A 198 12.51 26.15 -5.02
N PRO A 199 13.34 27.19 -4.80
CA PRO A 199 13.05 28.20 -3.78
C PRO A 199 11.78 29.03 -4.00
N SER A 200 11.30 29.16 -5.25
CA SER A 200 10.13 30.00 -5.57
C SER A 200 8.79 29.29 -5.32
N GLU A 201 8.79 27.97 -5.22
CA GLU A 201 7.60 27.12 -5.17
C GLU A 201 7.63 26.20 -3.95
N SER A 202 6.46 25.93 -3.37
CA SER A 202 6.36 24.96 -2.26
C SER A 202 5.29 23.93 -2.55
N GLN A 203 5.45 22.73 -2.00
CA GLN A 203 4.46 21.66 -2.10
C GLN A 203 3.07 22.12 -1.66
N GLN A 204 3.01 22.93 -0.60
CA GLN A 204 1.78 23.55 -0.11
C GLN A 204 1.09 24.40 -1.19
N LYS A 205 1.80 25.35 -1.81
CA LYS A 205 1.24 26.25 -2.83
C LYS A 205 0.75 25.47 -4.04
N THR A 206 1.55 24.51 -4.51
CA THR A 206 1.20 23.67 -5.66
C THR A 206 -0.05 22.83 -5.39
N LEU A 207 -0.17 22.19 -4.22
CA LEU A 207 -1.35 21.40 -3.88
C LEU A 207 -2.61 22.26 -3.79
N ILE A 208 -2.52 23.45 -3.18
CA ILE A 208 -3.65 24.39 -3.09
C ILE A 208 -4.08 24.83 -4.50
N ALA A 209 -3.14 25.28 -5.33
CA ALA A 209 -3.41 25.73 -6.69
C ALA A 209 -4.05 24.61 -7.54
N SER A 210 -3.50 23.38 -7.44
CA SER A 210 -4.01 22.23 -8.19
C SER A 210 -5.41 21.80 -7.72
N ALA A 211 -5.68 21.85 -6.41
CA ALA A 211 -7.01 21.62 -5.86
C ALA A 211 -8.02 22.71 -6.29
N GLN A 212 -7.56 23.93 -6.56
CA GLN A 212 -8.35 25.04 -7.11
C GLN A 212 -8.47 25.01 -8.65
N GLY A 213 -7.93 23.98 -9.31
CA GLY A 213 -8.04 23.77 -10.75
C GLY A 213 -6.97 24.46 -11.59
N GLU A 214 -5.89 24.97 -10.99
CA GLU A 214 -4.74 25.41 -11.77
C GLU A 214 -4.02 24.19 -12.39
N PRO A 215 -3.74 24.19 -13.70
CA PRO A 215 -3.12 23.04 -14.36
C PRO A 215 -1.71 22.77 -13.85
N VAL A 216 -1.45 21.54 -13.37
CA VAL A 216 -0.11 21.16 -12.89
C VAL A 216 0.94 21.22 -14.00
N SER A 217 0.51 21.04 -15.24
CA SER A 217 1.38 21.17 -16.42
C SER A 217 2.06 22.53 -16.53
N LYS A 218 1.39 23.63 -16.12
CA LYS A 218 1.99 24.97 -16.07
C LYS A 218 3.12 25.04 -15.04
N ILE A 219 2.92 24.43 -13.88
CA ILE A 219 3.94 24.35 -12.81
C ILE A 219 5.14 23.54 -13.32
N ILE A 220 4.90 22.41 -13.97
CA ILE A 220 5.97 21.59 -14.57
C ILE A 220 6.75 22.36 -15.64
N GLN A 221 6.07 23.16 -16.46
CA GLN A 221 6.71 24.01 -17.49
C GLN A 221 7.69 25.04 -16.89
N THR A 222 7.49 25.48 -15.65
CA THR A 222 8.46 26.35 -14.95
C THR A 222 9.77 25.62 -14.61
N MET A 223 9.72 24.30 -14.47
CA MET A 223 10.86 23.46 -14.08
C MET A 223 11.54 22.79 -15.28
N ALA A 224 10.82 22.58 -16.37
CA ALA A 224 11.32 21.90 -17.56
C ALA A 224 10.61 22.33 -18.84
N LYS A 225 11.36 22.37 -19.96
CA LYS A 225 10.84 22.74 -21.28
C LYS A 225 9.76 21.79 -21.81
N SER A 226 9.84 20.51 -21.44
CA SER A 226 8.88 19.47 -21.85
C SER A 226 8.35 18.77 -20.61
N PRO A 227 7.05 18.94 -20.28
CA PRO A 227 6.44 18.25 -19.15
C PRO A 227 6.48 16.73 -19.25
N GLU A 228 6.24 16.18 -20.45
CA GLU A 228 6.30 14.73 -20.69
C GLU A 228 7.71 14.18 -20.42
N SER A 229 8.74 14.84 -20.97
CA SER A 229 10.13 14.42 -20.76
C SER A 229 10.55 14.57 -19.30
N TRP A 230 10.07 15.62 -18.61
CA TRP A 230 10.27 15.79 -17.18
C TRP A 230 9.70 14.63 -16.39
N TRP A 231 8.47 14.19 -16.71
CA TRP A 231 7.83 13.09 -16.02
C TRP A 231 8.63 11.80 -16.19
N ILE A 232 8.98 11.43 -17.42
CA ILE A 232 9.75 10.22 -17.71
C ILE A 232 11.09 10.23 -16.95
N ALA A 233 11.81 11.35 -16.98
CA ALA A 233 13.09 11.48 -16.29
C ALA A 233 12.95 11.38 -14.77
N ARG A 234 11.99 12.11 -14.17
CA ARG A 234 11.82 12.11 -12.70
C ARG A 234 11.27 10.79 -12.18
N ARG A 235 10.42 10.12 -12.94
CA ARG A 235 9.98 8.76 -12.64
C ARG A 235 11.18 7.81 -12.61
N ALA A 236 12.04 7.86 -13.63
CA ALA A 236 13.26 7.04 -13.67
C ALA A 236 14.19 7.34 -12.49
N ASP A 237 14.45 8.62 -12.18
CA ASP A 237 15.25 9.05 -11.02
C ASP A 237 14.71 8.46 -9.72
N LEU A 238 13.38 8.50 -9.50
CA LEU A 238 12.75 7.92 -8.30
C LEU A 238 13.01 6.41 -8.20
N LEU A 239 12.80 5.69 -9.31
CA LEU A 239 12.94 4.24 -9.36
C LEU A 239 14.40 3.79 -9.18
N VAL A 240 15.35 4.52 -9.76
CA VAL A 240 16.80 4.26 -9.63
C VAL A 240 17.33 4.66 -8.25
N SER A 241 16.85 5.78 -7.69
CA SER A 241 17.31 6.28 -6.37
C SER A 241 16.87 5.40 -5.21
N ARG A 242 15.90 4.51 -5.41
CA ARG A 242 15.52 3.53 -4.41
C ARG A 242 16.46 2.33 -4.54
N ASN A 243 17.30 2.11 -3.52
CA ASN A 243 18.10 0.88 -3.42
C ASN A 243 17.19 -0.33 -3.71
N SER A 244 17.69 -1.27 -4.51
CA SER A 244 16.94 -2.44 -4.90
C SER A 244 16.40 -3.12 -3.65
N VAL A 245 15.08 -3.09 -3.47
CA VAL A 245 14.43 -3.85 -2.41
C VAL A 245 14.48 -5.35 -2.76
N SER A 246 14.93 -5.73 -3.96
CA SER A 246 15.22 -7.11 -4.33
C SER A 246 16.57 -7.51 -3.74
N HIS A 247 16.57 -8.66 -3.08
CA HIS A 247 17.74 -9.33 -2.58
C HIS A 247 18.75 -9.57 -3.72
N GLY A 248 20.02 -9.28 -3.45
CA GLY A 248 21.11 -9.84 -4.22
C GLY A 248 21.08 -11.37 -4.17
N MET A 249 21.85 -12.05 -5.04
CA MET A 249 21.84 -13.52 -5.05
C MET A 249 22.18 -14.12 -3.68
N ARG A 250 23.13 -13.51 -2.96
CA ARG A 250 23.54 -13.92 -1.61
C ARG A 250 22.47 -13.63 -0.56
N GLU A 251 21.94 -12.41 -0.54
CA GLU A 251 20.90 -11.99 0.41
C GLU A 251 19.63 -12.84 0.25
N SER A 252 19.31 -13.24 -0.99
CA SER A 252 18.13 -14.06 -1.28
C SER A 252 18.29 -15.50 -0.80
N ALA A 253 19.53 -15.99 -0.76
CA ALA A 253 19.89 -17.29 -0.20
C ALA A 253 19.83 -17.25 1.33
N GLU A 254 20.45 -16.24 1.95
CA GLU A 254 20.46 -16.04 3.40
C GLU A 254 19.04 -15.87 3.95
N ALA A 255 18.20 -15.05 3.30
CA ALA A 255 16.81 -14.88 3.69
C ALA A 255 15.99 -16.17 3.57
N LEU A 256 16.28 -17.01 2.55
CA LEU A 256 15.61 -18.31 2.37
C LEU A 256 16.07 -19.31 3.44
N ASP A 257 17.36 -19.32 3.78
CA ASP A 257 17.93 -20.19 4.81
C ASP A 257 17.38 -19.82 6.20
N ASP A 258 17.24 -18.52 6.50
CA ASP A 258 16.66 -18.04 7.77
C ASP A 258 15.20 -18.50 7.94
N ILE A 259 14.36 -18.36 6.91
CA ILE A 259 12.94 -18.73 7.03
C ILE A 259 12.72 -20.25 6.99
N THR A 260 13.65 -21.02 6.42
CA THR A 260 13.56 -22.48 6.33
C THR A 260 14.22 -23.21 7.50
N ARG A 261 14.88 -22.46 8.40
CA ARG A 261 15.42 -23.00 9.65
C ARG A 261 14.30 -23.14 10.70
N PHE A 262 13.83 -24.35 10.95
CA PHE A 262 12.78 -24.62 11.94
C PHE A 262 13.36 -24.87 13.33
N VAL A 263 13.44 -23.82 14.14
CA VAL A 263 13.80 -23.92 15.56
C VAL A 263 12.56 -23.71 16.40
N PHE A 264 12.25 -24.66 17.28
CA PHE A 264 11.11 -24.60 18.19
C PHE A 264 11.50 -25.05 19.60
N ASP A 265 11.00 -24.37 20.62
CA ASP A 265 11.03 -24.87 21.99
C ASP A 265 9.92 -25.92 22.17
N LEU A 266 10.32 -27.18 22.35
CA LEU A 266 9.40 -28.30 22.55
C LEU A 266 9.26 -28.68 24.04
N GLY A 267 9.65 -27.79 24.96
CA GLY A 267 9.53 -27.96 26.41
C GLY A 267 10.81 -28.44 27.10
N ASN A 268 11.86 -28.79 26.32
CA ASN A 268 13.19 -29.15 26.82
C ASN A 268 14.29 -28.22 26.25
N GLY A 269 13.90 -27.04 25.74
CA GLY A 269 14.77 -26.11 25.03
C GLY A 269 14.59 -26.16 23.51
N ASP A 270 15.36 -25.33 22.82
CA ASP A 270 15.30 -25.14 21.37
C ASP A 270 15.77 -26.39 20.61
N VAL A 271 14.87 -26.97 19.80
CA VAL A 271 15.14 -28.09 18.91
C VAL A 271 15.08 -27.60 17.47
N VAL A 272 16.10 -27.99 16.68
CA VAL A 272 16.12 -27.75 15.23
C VAL A 272 15.47 -28.94 14.52
N LEU A 273 14.41 -28.67 13.77
CA LEU A 273 13.70 -29.64 12.93
C LEU A 273 14.00 -29.39 11.46
N THR A 274 14.00 -30.44 10.67
CA THR A 274 13.82 -30.38 9.21
C THR A 274 12.35 -30.12 8.87
N GLY A 275 12.04 -29.77 7.61
CA GLY A 275 10.64 -29.59 7.19
C GLY A 275 9.80 -30.86 7.38
N GLY A 276 10.34 -32.03 7.02
CA GLY A 276 9.65 -33.31 7.25
C GLY A 276 9.41 -33.60 8.74
N GLU A 277 10.37 -33.30 9.60
CA GLU A 277 10.19 -33.43 11.05
C GLU A 277 9.19 -32.40 11.61
N ALA A 278 9.18 -31.18 11.10
CA ALA A 278 8.20 -30.15 11.47
C ALA A 278 6.77 -30.60 11.11
N ALA A 279 6.58 -31.24 9.94
CA ALA A 279 5.29 -31.79 9.53
C ALA A 279 4.77 -32.88 10.49
N ARG A 280 5.66 -33.74 10.99
CA ARG A 280 5.31 -34.80 11.96
C ARG A 280 4.92 -34.25 13.33
N HIS A 281 5.39 -33.05 13.68
CA HIS A 281 5.10 -32.38 14.95
C HIS A 281 4.05 -31.25 14.82
N ARG A 282 3.33 -31.17 13.70
CA ARG A 282 2.41 -30.06 13.37
C ARG A 282 1.31 -29.82 14.41
N GLU A 283 0.90 -30.86 15.12
CA GLU A 283 -0.14 -30.79 16.16
C GLU A 283 0.33 -30.00 17.39
N LEU A 284 1.65 -29.79 17.55
CA LEU A 284 2.19 -28.96 18.61
C LEU A 284 1.95 -27.48 18.28
N VAL A 285 1.34 -26.75 19.23
CA VAL A 285 0.99 -25.34 19.08
C VAL A 285 2.20 -24.47 18.72
N ALA A 286 3.38 -24.76 19.27
CA ALA A 286 4.61 -24.04 18.96
C ALA A 286 5.03 -24.19 17.48
N VAL A 287 4.88 -25.41 16.94
CA VAL A 287 5.21 -25.73 15.55
C VAL A 287 4.21 -25.08 14.61
N SER A 288 2.90 -25.28 14.83
CA SER A 288 1.84 -24.67 14.01
C SER A 288 1.96 -23.14 13.98
N ARG A 289 2.13 -22.49 15.14
CA ARG A 289 2.31 -21.03 15.22
C ARG A 289 3.58 -20.57 14.51
N GLY A 290 4.69 -21.27 14.71
CA GLY A 290 5.96 -20.88 14.10
C GLY A 290 6.01 -21.12 12.59
N VAL A 291 5.24 -22.09 12.06
CA VAL A 291 5.06 -22.28 10.61
C VAL A 291 4.15 -21.20 10.01
N SER A 292 3.05 -20.85 10.68
CA SER A 292 2.18 -19.72 10.27
C SER A 292 2.95 -18.39 10.24
N GLY A 293 3.82 -18.15 11.23
CA GLY A 293 4.73 -17.01 11.25
C GLY A 293 5.69 -16.98 10.06
N ARG A 294 6.23 -18.14 9.66
CA ARG A 294 7.09 -18.29 8.47
C ARG A 294 6.34 -18.10 7.17
N GLN A 295 5.10 -18.56 7.05
CA GLN A 295 4.25 -18.26 5.90
C GLN A 295 4.02 -16.75 5.74
N SER A 296 3.82 -16.04 6.86
CA SER A 296 3.73 -14.58 6.87
C SER A 296 5.04 -13.91 6.48
N ALA A 297 6.19 -14.44 6.94
CA ALA A 297 7.52 -13.95 6.54
C ALA A 297 7.80 -14.19 5.05
N LEU A 298 7.51 -15.39 4.53
CA LEU A 298 7.61 -15.72 3.12
C LEU A 298 6.81 -14.74 2.26
N ARG A 299 5.56 -14.44 2.61
CA ARG A 299 4.73 -13.48 1.86
C ARG A 299 5.34 -12.08 1.81
N ARG A 300 6.07 -11.66 2.85
CA ARG A 300 6.81 -10.38 2.86
C ARG A 300 8.09 -10.43 2.03
N GLU A 301 8.78 -11.57 2.03
CA GLU A 301 10.11 -11.70 1.43
C GLU A 301 10.10 -12.20 -0.02
N ILE A 302 9.07 -12.94 -0.45
CA ILE A 302 8.98 -13.51 -1.80
C ILE A 302 8.91 -12.43 -2.90
N ILE A 303 8.37 -11.26 -2.55
CA ILE A 303 8.35 -10.08 -3.42
C ILE A 303 9.75 -9.46 -3.61
N ARG A 304 10.71 -9.82 -2.75
CA ARG A 304 12.11 -9.37 -2.78
C ARG A 304 13.04 -10.41 -3.40
N GLN A 305 12.55 -11.59 -3.77
CA GLN A 305 13.39 -12.71 -4.18
C GLN A 305 14.27 -12.40 -5.40
N ASN A 306 15.46 -13.00 -5.43
CA ASN A 306 16.31 -12.98 -6.61
C ASN A 306 15.81 -14.02 -7.65
N PRO A 307 15.84 -13.73 -8.97
CA PRO A 307 15.44 -14.69 -9.99
C PRO A 307 16.16 -16.04 -9.93
N VAL A 308 17.43 -16.07 -9.51
CA VAL A 308 18.21 -17.32 -9.33
C VAL A 308 17.55 -18.26 -8.33
N TYR A 309 16.90 -17.71 -7.31
CA TYR A 309 16.26 -18.45 -6.22
C TYR A 309 14.75 -18.60 -6.38
N HIS A 310 14.17 -18.08 -7.47
CA HIS A 310 12.73 -17.98 -7.66
C HIS A 310 11.96 -19.29 -7.44
N ASN A 311 12.46 -20.39 -8.03
CA ASN A 311 11.81 -21.70 -7.91
C ASN A 311 11.93 -22.27 -6.49
N ALA A 312 13.06 -22.05 -5.81
CA ALA A 312 13.24 -22.50 -4.43
C ALA A 312 12.28 -21.78 -3.47
N TRP A 313 12.09 -20.46 -3.64
CA TRP A 313 11.09 -19.68 -2.90
C TRP A 313 9.67 -20.17 -3.14
N ARG A 314 9.31 -20.48 -4.39
CA ARG A 314 7.99 -21.02 -4.73
C ARG A 314 7.77 -22.42 -4.16
N ALA A 315 8.73 -23.32 -4.31
CA ALA A 315 8.65 -24.68 -3.78
C ALA A 315 8.47 -24.68 -2.25
N PHE A 316 9.22 -23.82 -1.54
CA PHE A 316 9.02 -23.64 -0.10
C PHE A 316 7.65 -23.06 0.24
N GLY A 317 7.17 -22.09 -0.55
CA GLY A 317 5.83 -21.54 -0.40
C GLY A 317 4.72 -22.57 -0.55
N THR A 318 4.83 -23.46 -1.55
CA THR A 318 3.89 -24.57 -1.75
C THR A 318 3.89 -25.51 -0.55
N TRP A 319 5.06 -25.82 0.02
CA TRP A 319 5.15 -26.62 1.25
C TRP A 319 4.43 -25.94 2.43
N LEU A 320 4.68 -24.64 2.66
CA LEU A 320 4.04 -23.87 3.73
C LEU A 320 2.52 -23.77 3.58
N GLU A 321 2.02 -23.62 2.36
CA GLU A 321 0.58 -23.56 2.08
C GLU A 321 -0.15 -24.88 2.32
N ARG A 322 0.56 -26.00 2.17
CA ARG A 322 0.01 -27.35 2.38
C ARG A 322 0.19 -27.84 3.81
N PHE A 323 0.94 -27.15 4.65
CA PHE A 323 1.35 -27.63 5.98
C PHE A 323 0.19 -28.11 6.87
N ASP A 324 -0.89 -27.33 6.94
CA ASP A 324 -2.03 -27.63 7.82
C ASP A 324 -2.97 -28.71 7.26
N GLY A 325 -2.99 -28.92 5.94
CA GLY A 325 -3.99 -29.76 5.26
C GLY A 325 -3.46 -30.95 4.48
N GLY A 326 -2.16 -31.01 4.20
CA GLY A 326 -1.50 -32.09 3.46
C GLY A 326 -1.24 -33.33 4.32
N THR A 327 -1.04 -34.48 3.68
CA THR A 327 -0.55 -35.67 4.41
C THR A 327 0.94 -35.52 4.71
N VAL A 328 1.46 -36.30 5.66
CA VAL A 328 2.91 -36.26 5.99
C VAL A 328 3.74 -36.66 4.78
N GLU A 329 3.27 -37.63 3.99
CA GLU A 329 3.93 -38.09 2.76
C GLU A 329 3.92 -37.01 1.67
N GLU A 330 2.83 -36.26 1.51
CA GLU A 330 2.75 -35.12 0.60
C GLU A 330 3.73 -34.01 1.01
N LEU A 331 3.80 -33.72 2.32
CA LEU A 331 4.71 -32.70 2.85
C LEU A 331 6.18 -33.12 2.74
N ASP A 332 6.51 -34.40 2.94
CA ASP A 332 7.87 -34.93 2.75
C ASP A 332 8.30 -34.83 1.28
N LEU A 333 7.38 -35.09 0.33
CA LEU A 333 7.64 -34.92 -1.10
C LEU A 333 7.89 -33.45 -1.46
N LEU A 334 7.00 -32.54 -1.06
CA LEU A 334 7.13 -31.11 -1.32
C LEU A 334 8.40 -30.51 -0.68
N TRP A 335 8.80 -31.03 0.48
CA TRP A 335 10.04 -30.63 1.14
C TRP A 335 11.27 -31.08 0.34
N THR A 336 11.23 -32.29 -0.22
CA THR A 336 12.29 -32.82 -1.08
C THR A 336 12.42 -31.99 -2.37
N ASP A 337 11.30 -31.61 -2.97
CA ASP A 337 11.26 -30.72 -4.14
C ASP A 337 11.88 -29.35 -3.83
N TYR A 338 11.55 -28.77 -2.66
CA TYR A 338 12.19 -27.55 -2.18
C TYR A 338 13.72 -27.70 -2.08
N LEU A 339 14.21 -28.76 -1.43
CA LEU A 339 15.64 -28.99 -1.26
C LEU A 339 16.36 -29.13 -2.61
N LYS A 340 15.73 -29.79 -3.58
CA LYS A 340 16.25 -29.91 -4.95
C LYS A 340 16.34 -28.56 -5.64
N GLU A 341 15.29 -27.76 -5.62
CA GLU A 341 15.29 -26.41 -6.21
C GLU A 341 16.31 -25.49 -5.53
N ARG A 342 16.49 -25.61 -4.21
CA ARG A 342 17.51 -24.86 -3.46
C ARG A 342 18.93 -25.22 -3.89
N GLN A 343 19.20 -26.50 -4.17
CA GLN A 343 20.50 -26.95 -4.68
C GLN A 343 20.75 -26.47 -6.13
N LEU A 344 19.73 -26.54 -6.99
CA LEU A 344 19.82 -26.02 -8.36
C LEU A 344 20.08 -24.51 -8.39
N ALA A 345 19.39 -23.75 -7.55
CA ALA A 345 19.59 -22.32 -7.41
C ALA A 345 21.02 -21.96 -6.94
N GLU A 346 21.59 -22.73 -6.01
CA GLU A 346 22.97 -22.53 -5.55
C GLU A 346 24.00 -22.84 -6.66
N ALA A 347 23.76 -23.87 -7.48
CA ALA A 347 24.60 -24.16 -8.63
C ALA A 347 24.55 -23.01 -9.66
N LEU A 348 23.35 -22.53 -9.98
CA LEU A 348 23.14 -21.40 -10.88
C LEU A 348 23.79 -20.10 -10.34
N ARG A 349 23.68 -19.84 -9.04
CA ARG A 349 24.37 -18.69 -8.40
C ARG A 349 25.87 -18.73 -8.69
N ARG A 350 26.51 -19.88 -8.47
CA ARG A 350 27.96 -20.04 -8.70
C ARG A 350 28.34 -19.85 -10.16
N GLU A 351 27.52 -20.33 -11.08
CA GLU A 351 27.71 -20.14 -12.51
C GLU A 351 27.65 -18.66 -12.90
N VAL A 352 26.63 -17.93 -12.42
CA VAL A 352 26.47 -16.50 -12.67
C VAL A 352 27.63 -15.70 -12.06
N GLU A 353 28.03 -16.00 -10.83
CA GLU A 353 29.18 -15.35 -10.19
C GLU A 353 30.48 -15.58 -10.96
N ALA A 354 30.73 -16.81 -11.44
CA ALA A 354 31.89 -17.13 -12.24
C ALA A 354 31.89 -16.37 -13.58
N ALA A 355 30.73 -16.26 -14.23
CA ALA A 355 30.57 -15.51 -15.48
C ALA A 355 30.87 -14.01 -15.29
N LEU A 356 30.42 -13.42 -14.18
CA LEU A 356 30.65 -12.00 -13.87
C LEU A 356 32.12 -11.68 -13.53
N LEU A 357 32.88 -12.65 -13.03
CA LEU A 357 34.30 -12.51 -12.71
C LEU A 357 35.22 -12.74 -13.92
N THR A 358 34.68 -13.26 -15.03
CA THR A 358 35.46 -13.52 -16.24
C THR A 358 35.59 -12.21 -17.04
N PRO A 359 36.81 -11.68 -17.27
CA PRO A 359 36.97 -10.45 -18.04
C PRO A 359 36.42 -10.64 -19.46
N SER A 360 35.59 -9.71 -19.92
CA SER A 360 35.08 -9.72 -21.28
C SER A 360 36.26 -9.60 -22.25
N VAL A 361 36.50 -10.64 -23.04
CA VAL A 361 37.43 -10.54 -24.17
C VAL A 361 36.75 -9.63 -25.20
N PRO A 362 37.30 -8.45 -25.54
CA PRO A 362 36.71 -7.63 -26.57
C PRO A 362 36.71 -8.42 -27.88
N ALA A 363 35.54 -8.50 -28.53
CA ALA A 363 35.41 -9.11 -29.84
C ALA A 363 36.35 -8.39 -30.83
N LYS A 364 37.17 -9.17 -31.53
CA LYS A 364 38.06 -8.68 -32.59
C LYS A 364 37.30 -8.26 -33.84
#